data_AF-A0A7X1KXE2-F1
#
_entry.id   AF-A0A7X1KXE2-F1
#
_cell.length_a   1.000
_cell.length_b   1.000
_cell.length_c   1.000
_cell.angle_alpha   90.00
_cell.angle_beta   90.00
_cell.angle_gamma   90.00
#
_symmetry.space_group_name_H-M   'P 1'
#
loop_
_entity.id
_entity.type
_entity.pdbx_description
1 polymer ?
#
loop_
_entity_poly.entity_id
_entity_poly.type
_entity_poly.pdbx_seq_one_letter_code
_entity_poly.pdbx_strand_id
1 'polypeptide(L)'
;MIIDIEEQRASHCWVVCMDDFKVNFNSRGEAQAFVGLLKARIAAPHVWPSSAGLAHDTPRKPGRQTAYVTKGKRVCADPVE
;
A
#
# COMPACT_ATOMS: atom_id res chain seq x y z
N MET A 1 18.80 -4.64 8.07
CA MET A 1 17.43 -5.16 8.06
C MET A 1 17.49 -6.67 7.98
N ILE A 2 17.12 -7.32 9.08
CA ILE A 2 17.02 -8.77 9.18
C ILE A 2 15.62 -9.17 8.70
N ILE A 3 15.53 -10.18 7.83
CA ILE A 3 14.25 -10.65 7.26
C ILE A 3 14.15 -12.15 7.46
N ASP A 4 13.20 -12.56 8.29
CA ASP A 4 12.94 -13.96 8.62
C ASP A 4 11.50 -14.34 8.31
N ILE A 5 11.30 -15.63 8.00
CA ILE A 5 9.97 -16.21 7.79
C ILE A 5 9.73 -17.23 8.89
N GLU A 6 8.69 -17.01 9.68
CA GLU A 6 8.27 -17.86 10.79
C GLU A 6 6.89 -18.47 10.51
N GLU A 7 6.71 -19.73 10.91
CA GLU A 7 5.39 -20.36 10.89
C GLU A 7 4.68 -20.13 12.23
N GLN A 8 3.52 -19.48 12.20
CA GLN A 8 2.68 -19.31 13.37
C GLN A 8 1.68 -20.47 13.46
N ARG A 9 2.13 -21.55 14.12
CA ARG A 9 1.39 -22.82 14.25
C ARG A 9 -0.03 -22.67 14.82
N ALA A 10 -0.25 -21.72 15.74
CA ALA A 10 -1.55 -21.50 16.35
C ALA A 10 -2.63 -21.06 15.34
N SER A 11 -2.22 -20.37 14.28
CA SER A 11 -3.11 -19.73 13.30
C SER A 11 -2.98 -20.37 11.92
N HIS A 12 -2.09 -21.37 11.77
CA HIS A 12 -1.66 -21.92 10.48
C HIS A 12 -1.25 -20.86 9.46
N CYS A 13 -0.72 -19.71 9.91
CA CYS A 13 -0.30 -18.62 9.06
C CYS A 13 1.23 -18.48 9.06
N TRP A 14 1.74 -17.76 8.07
CA TRP A 14 3.16 -17.48 7.88
C TRP A 14 3.43 -16.01 8.17
N VAL A 15 4.43 -15.72 8.98
CA VAL A 15 4.79 -14.36 9.37
C VAL A 15 6.16 -14.03 8.80
N VAL A 16 6.23 -12.91 8.09
CA VAL A 16 7.52 -12.31 7.71
C VAL A 16 7.86 -11.25 8.73
N CYS A 17 8.96 -11.46 9.45
CA CYS A 17 9.53 -10.51 10.41
C CYS A 17 10.59 -9.66 9.70
N MET A 18 10.50 -8.34 9.85
CA MET A 18 11.41 -7.34 9.29
C MET A 18 11.81 -6.37 10.39
N ASP A 19 12.88 -6.69 11.12
CA ASP A 19 13.25 -6.00 12.36
C ASP A 19 12.02 -5.93 13.31
N ASP A 20 11.48 -4.73 13.60
CA ASP A 20 10.29 -4.55 14.45
C ASP A 20 8.93 -4.74 13.73
N PHE A 21 8.94 -4.91 12.41
CA PHE A 21 7.73 -5.03 11.59
C PHE A 21 7.36 -6.48 11.31
N LYS A 22 6.05 -6.77 11.26
CA LYS A 22 5.52 -8.12 10.98
C LYS A 22 4.42 -8.07 9.93
N VAL A 23 4.44 -9.00 8.98
CA VAL A 23 3.41 -9.16 7.94
C VAL A 23 2.96 -10.62 7.88
N ASN A 24 1.64 -10.83 7.85
CA ASN A 24 1.05 -12.17 7.87
C ASN A 24 0.62 -12.61 6.46
N PHE A 25 0.77 -13.91 6.18
CA PHE A 25 0.41 -14.58 4.94
C PHE A 25 -0.33 -15.87 5.24
N ASN A 26 -1.22 -16.28 4.34
CA ASN A 26 -1.97 -17.53 4.49
C ASN A 26 -1.16 -18.74 4.03
N SER A 27 -0.10 -18.53 3.25
CA SER A 27 0.74 -19.59 2.72
C SER A 27 2.23 -19.24 2.75
N ARG A 28 3.06 -20.29 2.82
CA ARG A 28 4.51 -20.18 2.73
C ARG A 28 4.95 -19.55 1.41
N GLY A 29 4.28 -19.91 0.31
CA GLY A 29 4.62 -19.45 -1.03
C GLY A 29 4.44 -17.94 -1.17
N GLU A 30 3.36 -17.39 -0.65
CA GLU A 30 3.12 -15.93 -0.63
C GLU A 30 4.18 -15.21 0.22
N ALA A 31 4.50 -15.72 1.42
CA ALA A 31 5.54 -15.16 2.26
C ALA A 31 6.91 -15.15 1.57
N GLN A 32 7.27 -16.23 0.88
CA GLN A 32 8.52 -16.33 0.11
C GLN A 32 8.55 -15.36 -1.07
N ALA A 33 7.46 -15.25 -1.83
CA ALA A 33 7.35 -14.31 -2.94
C ALA A 33 7.50 -12.85 -2.47
N PHE A 34 6.86 -12.51 -1.36
CA PHE A 34 7.01 -11.20 -0.72
C PHE A 34 8.46 -10.91 -0.35
N VAL A 35 9.13 -11.84 0.35
CA VAL A 35 10.55 -11.68 0.74
C VAL A 35 11.45 -11.55 -0.50
N GLY A 36 11.19 -12.31 -1.56
CA GLY A 36 11.91 -12.21 -2.83
C GLY A 36 11.81 -10.81 -3.44
N LEU A 37 10.59 -10.28 -3.54
CA LEU A 37 10.35 -8.92 -4.06
C LEU A 37 10.98 -7.85 -3.16
N LEU A 38 10.85 -8.00 -1.85
CA LEU A 38 11.38 -7.06 -0.87
C LEU A 38 12.90 -6.98 -0.95
N LYS A 39 13.59 -8.13 -1.01
CA LYS A 39 15.05 -8.18 -1.17
C LYS A 39 15.48 -7.56 -2.50
N ALA A 40 14.76 -7.85 -3.59
CA ALA A 40 15.04 -7.25 -4.88
C ALA A 40 14.91 -5.73 -4.86
N ARG A 41 13.89 -5.20 -4.17
CA ARG A 41 13.72 -3.76 -3.98
C ARG A 41 14.83 -3.19 -3.12
N ILE A 42 15.18 -3.77 -1.98
CA ILE A 42 16.25 -3.23 -1.12
C ILE A 42 17.59 -3.19 -1.87
N ALA A 43 17.90 -4.21 -2.66
CA ALA A 43 19.13 -4.29 -3.45
C ALA A 43 19.12 -3.43 -4.72
N ALA A 44 17.97 -2.92 -5.15
CA ALA A 44 17.89 -2.11 -6.35
C ALA A 44 18.63 -0.77 -6.15
N PRO A 45 19.30 -0.24 -7.18
CA PRO A 45 19.90 1.08 -7.12
C PRO A 45 18.79 2.15 -7.14
N HIS A 46 18.53 2.76 -5.97
CA HIS A 46 17.57 3.86 -5.83
C HIS A 46 18.25 5.18 -6.11
N VAL A 47 17.86 5.87 -7.18
CA VAL A 47 18.25 7.28 -7.35
C VAL A 47 17.40 8.11 -6.40
N TRP A 48 18.04 8.81 -5.47
CA TRP A 48 17.35 9.78 -4.62
C TRP A 48 16.94 10.99 -5.47
N PRO A 49 15.68 11.46 -5.41
CA PRO A 49 15.30 12.68 -6.11
C PRO A 49 16.14 13.84 -5.57
N SER A 50 16.95 14.43 -6.45
CA SER A 50 17.79 15.57 -6.10
C SER A 50 16.89 16.75 -5.70
N SER A 51 17.19 17.38 -4.57
CA SER A 51 16.50 18.56 -4.05
C SER A 51 16.61 19.79 -4.96
N ALA A 52 17.33 19.70 -6.08
CA ALA A 52 17.46 20.74 -7.10
C ALA A 52 16.13 21.11 -7.80
N GLY A 53 15.04 20.37 -7.57
CA GLY A 53 13.71 20.66 -8.13
C GLY A 53 12.74 21.39 -7.20
N LEU A 54 13.12 21.76 -5.97
CA LEU A 54 12.20 22.46 -5.05
C LEU A 54 12.08 23.98 -5.30
N ALA A 55 12.67 24.46 -6.38
CA ALA A 55 12.39 25.77 -6.95
C ALA A 55 11.73 25.52 -8.31
N HIS A 56 10.39 25.45 -8.34
CA HIS A 56 9.50 25.85 -9.45
C HIS A 56 8.06 25.29 -9.34
N ASP A 57 7.68 24.65 -8.22
CA ASP A 57 6.26 24.51 -7.89
C ASP A 57 5.72 25.80 -7.26
N THR A 58 5.59 26.85 -8.07
CA THR A 58 4.38 27.67 -7.94
C THR A 58 3.30 26.98 -8.77
N PRO A 59 2.25 26.42 -8.16
CA PRO A 59 1.07 26.02 -8.90
C PRO A 59 0.43 27.28 -9.47
N ARG A 60 0.73 27.61 -10.73
CA ARG A 60 -0.11 28.51 -11.50
C ARG A 60 -1.42 27.76 -11.68
N LYS A 61 -2.45 28.12 -10.91
CA LYS A 61 -3.83 27.69 -11.17
C LYS A 61 -4.34 28.44 -12.39
N PRO A 62 -4.77 27.77 -13.47
CA PRO A 62 -5.86 28.27 -14.28
C PRO A 62 -7.10 27.40 -14.05
N GLY A 63 -8.22 28.05 -13.77
CA GLY A 63 -9.52 27.59 -14.30
C GLY A 63 -10.22 26.47 -13.54
N ARG A 64 -11.05 26.90 -12.59
CA ARG A 64 -12.34 26.33 -12.18
C ARG A 64 -13.06 25.44 -13.23
N GLN A 65 -13.64 24.35 -12.72
CA GLN A 65 -14.87 23.65 -13.15
C GLN A 65 -14.79 22.57 -14.25
N THR A 66 -15.03 21.31 -13.86
CA THR A 66 -16.28 20.59 -14.19
C THR A 66 -16.63 19.60 -13.07
N ALA A 67 -17.90 19.61 -12.68
CA ALA A 67 -18.45 18.79 -11.61
C ALA A 67 -18.60 17.33 -12.06
N TYR A 68 -18.07 16.39 -11.28
CA TYR A 68 -18.46 14.99 -11.39
C TYR A 68 -19.81 14.81 -10.70
N VAL A 69 -20.82 14.47 -11.50
CA VAL A 69 -22.14 14.06 -11.02
C VAL A 69 -22.03 12.66 -10.43
N THR A 70 -21.99 12.55 -9.10
CA THR A 70 -22.27 11.29 -8.38
C THR A 70 -23.78 11.13 -8.28
N LYS A 71 -24.40 10.41 -9.24
CA LYS A 71 -25.79 9.97 -9.10
C LYS A 71 -25.84 8.83 -8.08
N GLY A 72 -26.16 9.21 -6.84
CA GLY A 72 -26.46 8.31 -5.74
C GLY A 72 -27.65 7.39 -6.04
N LYS A 73 -27.45 6.11 -5.78
CA LYS A 73 -28.47 5.06 -5.84
C LYS A 73 -29.30 5.17 -4.55
N ARG A 74 -30.52 5.72 -4.64
CA ARG A 74 -31.50 5.70 -3.54
C ARG A 74 -32.08 4.28 -3.44
N VAL A 75 -31.87 3.64 -2.30
CA VAL A 75 -32.66 2.49 -1.85
C VAL A 75 -33.87 3.06 -1.12
N CYS A 76 -35.07 2.67 -1.56
CA CYS A 76 -36.33 3.04 -0.92
C CYS A 76 -36.47 2.28 0.39
N ALA A 77 -36.85 2.99 1.46
CA ALA A 77 -37.40 2.39 2.66
C ALA A 77 -38.54 3.29 3.15
N ASP A 78 -39.77 2.83 2.93
CA ASP A 78 -40.98 3.29 3.63
C ASP A 78 -40.91 2.92 5.12
N PRO A 79 -41.48 3.78 5.98
CA PRO A 79 -42.55 3.32 6.87
C PRO A 79 -43.69 4.35 6.94
N VAL A 80 -44.92 4.00 6.55
CA VAL A 80 -46.04 3.46 7.37
C VAL A 80 -46.55 4.40 8.47
N GLU A 81 -47.81 4.81 8.25
CA GLU A 81 -48.81 5.59 9.02
C GLU A 81 -48.53 7.06 9.37
#